data_AF-A0A522RCK6-F1
#
_entry.id   AF-A0A522RCK6-F1
#
_cell.length_a   1.000
_cell.length_b   1.000
_cell.length_c   1.000
_cell.angle_alpha   90.00
_cell.angle_beta   90.00
_cell.angle_gamma   90.00
#
_symmetry.space_group_name_H-M   'P 1'
#
loop_
_entity.id
_entity.type
_entity.pdbx_description
1 polymer ?
#
loop_
_entity_poly.entity_id
_entity_poly.type
_entity_poly.pdbx_seq_one_letter_code
_entity_poly.pdbx_strand_id
1 'polypeptide(L)'
;MASKAKNQQLVRPRRMPESPVPPIPDVDQSKSDVASVQYSAYRTSLSNHRTGLSEHRTSLSEYRTDLSTHRTDLSTERTEMSMRRTGMSFQRTRMSADRTLMSVIRTSLSLISFGFTIFQVFQKMRDQALVTSAAAQRNFGVTLVLLGIVMLIVGIAYHLQFMIGLRGERNAMRDAGLIHAQSRFPPSMTLVAAVILLLIGIAAILSMVFRVGPFG
;
A
#
# COMPACT_ATOMS: atom_id res chain seq x y z
N MET A 1 -10.87 -13.60 -14.12
CA MET A 1 -10.48 -14.08 -15.46
C MET A 1 -9.38 -13.16 -16.00
N ALA A 2 -8.15 -13.31 -15.49
CA ALA A 2 -6.99 -12.58 -16.00
C ALA A 2 -6.43 -13.38 -17.17
N SER A 3 -6.48 -12.78 -18.35
CA SER A 3 -6.00 -13.40 -19.59
C SER A 3 -4.56 -13.84 -19.39
N LYS A 4 -4.36 -15.14 -19.49
CA LYS A 4 -3.07 -15.81 -19.60
C LYS A 4 -2.52 -15.43 -20.97
N ALA A 5 -2.09 -14.18 -21.13
CA ALA A 5 -1.44 -13.72 -22.36
C ALA A 5 -0.13 -14.50 -22.44
N LYS A 6 -0.19 -15.53 -23.29
CA LYS A 6 0.92 -16.35 -23.75
C LYS A 6 2.13 -15.43 -23.92
N ASN A 7 3.27 -15.85 -23.39
CA ASN A 7 4.56 -15.18 -23.48
C ASN A 7 5.07 -15.17 -24.95
N GLN A 8 4.25 -14.69 -25.88
CA GLN A 8 4.55 -14.54 -27.29
C GLN A 8 5.36 -13.27 -27.42
N GLN A 9 6.67 -13.46 -27.45
CA GLN A 9 7.63 -12.42 -27.74
C GLN A 9 7.23 -11.78 -29.08
N LEU A 10 6.84 -10.50 -29.06
CA LEU A 10 6.47 -9.76 -30.27
C LEU A 10 7.70 -9.64 -31.18
N VAL A 11 7.79 -10.50 -32.20
CA VAL A 11 8.90 -10.49 -33.15
C VAL A 11 8.62 -9.48 -34.25
N ARG A 12 9.53 -8.50 -34.39
CA ARG A 12 9.46 -7.52 -35.49
C ARG A 12 9.52 -8.24 -36.84
N PRO A 13 8.65 -7.91 -37.81
CA PRO A 13 8.76 -8.42 -39.18
C PRO A 13 10.18 -8.18 -39.73
N ARG A 14 10.72 -9.15 -40.46
CA ARG A 14 12.06 -9.02 -41.06
C ARG A 14 12.09 -7.81 -41.99
N ARG A 15 13.18 -7.04 -41.95
CA ARG A 15 13.39 -5.92 -42.86
C ARG A 15 13.48 -6.48 -44.28
N MET A 16 12.66 -5.97 -45.20
CA MET A 16 12.79 -6.28 -46.62
C MET A 16 14.18 -5.79 -47.09
N PRO A 17 14.96 -6.60 -47.82
CA PRO A 17 16.18 -6.11 -48.45
C PRO A 17 15.81 -4.96 -49.40
N GLU A 18 16.58 -3.87 -49.35
CA GLU A 18 16.42 -2.73 -50.24
C GLU A 18 16.69 -3.21 -51.67
N SER A 19 15.61 -3.57 -52.37
CA SER A 19 15.67 -4.01 -53.75
C SER A 19 15.57 -2.75 -54.61
N PRO A 20 16.50 -2.50 -55.54
CA PRO A 20 16.41 -1.34 -56.41
C PRO A 20 15.11 -1.41 -57.21
N VAL A 21 14.51 -0.25 -57.46
CA VAL A 21 13.34 -0.14 -58.32
C VAL A 21 13.68 -0.76 -59.68
N PRO A 22 12.79 -1.57 -60.30
CA PRO A 22 13.04 -2.09 -61.63
C PRO A 22 13.47 -0.97 -62.59
N PRO A 23 14.58 -1.12 -63.32
CA PRO A 23 15.07 -0.09 -64.22
C PRO A 23 14.08 0.13 -65.35
N ILE A 24 13.91 1.38 -65.77
CA ILE A 24 13.06 1.73 -66.91
C ILE A 24 13.69 1.08 -68.16
N PRO A 25 12.94 0.28 -68.94
CA PRO A 25 13.48 -0.33 -70.14
C PRO A 25 13.82 0.75 -71.17
N ASP A 26 15.00 0.63 -71.78
CA ASP A 26 15.39 1.42 -72.95
C ASP A 26 14.85 0.71 -74.20
N VAL A 27 13.88 1.32 -74.86
CA VAL A 27 13.04 0.65 -75.86
C VAL A 27 13.17 1.34 -77.21
N ASP A 28 13.52 0.56 -78.24
CA ASP A 28 13.56 1.01 -79.63
C ASP A 28 12.15 1.34 -80.15
N GLN A 29 11.88 2.63 -80.33
CA GLN A 29 10.58 3.14 -80.76
C GLN A 29 10.22 2.76 -82.21
N SER A 30 11.19 2.27 -83.00
CA SER A 30 10.95 1.82 -84.37
C SER A 30 10.27 0.45 -84.46
N LYS A 31 10.28 -0.34 -83.37
CA LYS A 31 9.71 -1.70 -83.29
C LYS A 31 8.60 -1.76 -82.24
N SER A 32 7.40 -1.33 -82.62
CA SER A 32 6.22 -1.21 -81.76
C SER A 32 5.86 -2.49 -80.99
N ASP A 33 5.98 -3.65 -81.63
CA ASP A 33 5.53 -4.92 -81.05
C ASP A 33 6.44 -5.34 -79.90
N VAL A 34 7.76 -5.25 -80.11
CA VAL A 34 8.77 -5.55 -79.09
C VAL A 34 8.71 -4.55 -77.94
N ALA A 35 8.46 -3.29 -78.26
CA ALA A 35 8.29 -2.23 -77.27
C ALA A 35 7.11 -2.48 -76.32
N SER A 36 5.96 -2.89 -76.87
CA SER A 36 4.75 -3.16 -76.09
C SER A 36 4.93 -4.28 -75.06
N VAL A 37 5.65 -5.34 -75.45
CA VAL A 37 5.94 -6.50 -74.59
C VAL A 37 6.88 -6.10 -73.46
N GLN A 38 7.93 -5.33 -73.76
CA GLN A 38 8.88 -4.84 -72.76
C GLN A 38 8.22 -3.91 -71.73
N TYR A 39 7.37 -2.97 -72.17
CA TYR A 39 6.60 -2.13 -71.25
C TYR A 39 5.56 -2.91 -70.43
N SER A 40 4.97 -3.97 -70.99
CA SER A 40 4.04 -4.85 -70.27
C SER A 40 4.76 -5.64 -69.16
N ALA A 41 5.93 -6.20 -69.46
CA ALA A 41 6.78 -6.88 -68.48
C ALA A 41 7.27 -5.91 -67.38
N TYR A 42 7.65 -4.68 -67.75
CA TYR A 42 8.04 -3.64 -66.80
C TYR A 42 6.89 -3.27 -65.84
N ARG A 43 5.68 -3.04 -66.37
CA ARG A 43 4.48 -2.76 -65.55
C ARG A 43 4.16 -3.89 -64.57
N THR A 44 4.31 -5.13 -65.02
CA THR A 44 4.08 -6.31 -64.19
C THR A 44 5.11 -6.38 -63.05
N SER A 45 6.40 -6.20 -63.36
CA SER A 45 7.48 -6.15 -62.35
C SER A 45 7.29 -5.03 -61.34
N LEU A 46 6.88 -3.84 -61.79
CA LEU A 46 6.58 -2.71 -60.91
C LEU A 46 5.35 -2.97 -60.03
N SER A 47 4.30 -3.60 -60.57
CA SER A 47 3.12 -3.99 -59.81
C SER A 47 3.48 -4.97 -58.69
N ASN A 48 4.26 -6.01 -59.00
CA ASN A 48 4.73 -6.97 -58.00
C ASN A 48 5.59 -6.30 -56.91
N HIS A 49 6.47 -5.36 -57.28
CA HIS A 49 7.25 -4.58 -56.32
C HIS A 49 6.37 -3.74 -55.39
N ARG A 50 5.32 -3.09 -55.92
CA ARG A 50 4.34 -2.32 -55.13
C ARG A 50 3.53 -3.20 -54.19
N THR A 51 3.14 -4.40 -54.62
CA THR A 51 2.43 -5.36 -53.75
C THR A 51 3.32 -5.79 -52.59
N GLY A 52 4.57 -6.17 -52.83
CA GLY A 52 5.50 -6.57 -51.76
C GLY A 52 5.78 -5.44 -50.75
N LEU A 53 5.93 -4.19 -51.21
CA LEU A 53 6.04 -3.03 -50.32
C LEU A 53 4.76 -2.78 -49.51
N SER A 54 3.59 -3.01 -50.12
CA SER A 54 2.29 -2.84 -49.44
C SER A 54 2.09 -3.89 -48.35
N GLU A 55 2.40 -5.16 -48.63
CA GLU A 55 2.39 -6.24 -47.64
C GLU A 55 3.35 -5.95 -46.48
N HIS A 56 4.57 -5.49 -46.79
CA HIS A 56 5.52 -5.10 -45.76
C HIS A 56 5.00 -3.94 -44.89
N ARG A 57 4.36 -2.94 -45.50
CA ARG A 57 3.73 -1.83 -44.76
C ARG A 57 2.60 -2.32 -43.86
N THR A 58 1.75 -3.23 -44.33
CA THR A 58 0.65 -3.82 -43.55
C THR A 58 1.20 -4.59 -42.34
N SER A 59 2.16 -5.50 -42.54
CA SER A 59 2.77 -6.27 -41.43
C SER A 59 3.45 -5.37 -40.38
N LEU A 60 4.08 -4.27 -40.81
CA LEU A 60 4.67 -3.30 -39.89
C LEU A 60 3.59 -2.52 -39.12
N SER A 61 2.46 -2.22 -39.76
CA SER A 61 1.32 -1.58 -39.11
C SER A 61 0.70 -2.48 -38.05
N GLU A 62 0.48 -3.76 -38.35
CA GLU A 62 0.00 -4.77 -37.39
C GLU A 62 0.94 -4.88 -36.18
N TYR A 63 2.25 -5.02 -36.43
CA TYR A 63 3.26 -5.07 -35.38
C TYR A 63 3.23 -3.83 -34.47
N ARG A 64 3.00 -2.64 -35.03
CA ARG A 64 2.88 -1.39 -34.23
C ARG A 64 1.61 -1.40 -33.37
N THR A 65 0.50 -1.87 -33.90
CA THR A 65 -0.76 -2.01 -33.15
C THR A 65 -0.59 -2.98 -31.99
N ASP A 66 -0.01 -4.16 -32.23
CA ASP A 66 0.24 -5.16 -31.18
C ASP A 66 1.16 -4.61 -30.09
N LEU A 67 2.22 -3.90 -30.48
CA LEU A 67 3.14 -3.25 -29.53
C LEU A 67 2.43 -2.17 -28.70
N SER A 68 1.49 -1.43 -29.30
CA SER A 68 0.69 -0.41 -28.61
C SER A 68 -0.23 -1.05 -27.57
N THR A 69 -0.92 -2.13 -27.92
CA THR A 69 -1.76 -2.90 -26.99
C THR A 69 -0.92 -3.44 -25.84
N HIS A 70 0.21 -4.07 -26.14
CA HIS A 70 1.10 -4.63 -25.12
C HIS A 70 1.65 -3.58 -24.15
N ARG A 71 1.99 -2.38 -24.65
CA ARG A 71 2.39 -1.25 -23.78
C ARG A 71 1.25 -0.79 -22.87
N THR A 72 0.02 -0.82 -23.35
CA THR A 72 -1.17 -0.43 -22.58
C THR A 72 -1.45 -1.44 -21.47
N ASP A 73 -1.33 -2.74 -21.76
CA ASP A 73 -1.48 -3.81 -20.76
C ASP A 73 -0.42 -3.69 -19.67
N LEU A 74 0.86 -3.55 -20.05
CA LEU A 74 1.98 -3.31 -19.11
C LEU A 74 1.79 -2.04 -18.28
N SER A 75 1.19 -0.99 -18.85
CA SER A 75 0.87 0.23 -18.11
C SER A 75 -0.21 -0.03 -17.05
N THR A 76 -1.25 -0.77 -17.42
CA THR A 76 -2.35 -1.14 -16.53
C THR A 76 -1.86 -2.02 -15.37
N GLU A 77 -1.02 -3.02 -15.64
CA GLU A 77 -0.44 -3.90 -14.63
C GLU A 77 0.47 -3.12 -13.65
N ARG A 78 1.29 -2.19 -14.16
CA ARG A 78 2.12 -1.30 -13.32
C ARG A 78 1.27 -0.42 -12.40
N THR A 79 0.15 0.10 -12.90
CA THR A 79 -0.81 0.86 -12.09
C THR A 79 -1.43 -0.02 -11.02
N GLU A 80 -1.84 -1.25 -11.35
CA GLU A 80 -2.38 -2.21 -10.38
C GLU A 80 -1.37 -2.56 -9.27
N MET A 81 -0.13 -2.87 -9.65
CA MET A 81 0.94 -3.16 -8.69
C MET A 81 1.23 -1.96 -7.78
N SER A 82 1.20 -0.75 -8.32
CA SER A 82 1.37 0.49 -7.55
C SER A 82 0.26 0.65 -6.51
N MET A 83 -1.00 0.45 -6.89
CA MET A 83 -2.13 0.51 -5.97
C MET A 83 -2.03 -0.55 -4.85
N ARG A 84 -1.60 -1.78 -5.17
CA ARG A 84 -1.37 -2.84 -4.18
C ARG A 84 -0.26 -2.48 -3.19
N ARG A 85 0.85 -1.88 -3.67
CA ARG A 85 1.94 -1.39 -2.81
C ARG A 85 1.46 -0.31 -1.85
N THR A 86 0.67 0.64 -2.34
CA THR A 86 0.04 1.67 -1.51
C THR A 86 -0.83 1.05 -0.44
N GLY A 87 -1.71 0.10 -0.79
CA GLY A 87 -2.53 -0.63 0.17
C GLY A 87 -1.72 -1.34 1.28
N MET A 88 -0.60 -2.00 0.93
CA MET A 88 0.30 -2.62 1.92
C MET A 88 1.01 -1.59 2.79
N SER A 89 1.28 -0.38 2.27
CA SER A 89 1.85 0.71 3.07
C SER A 89 0.92 1.13 4.21
N PHE A 90 -0.39 1.24 3.95
CA PHE A 90 -1.39 1.52 4.99
C PHE A 90 -1.39 0.48 6.11
N GLN A 91 -1.26 -0.80 5.77
CA GLN A 91 -1.18 -1.88 6.76
C GLN A 91 0.07 -1.77 7.63
N ARG A 92 1.23 -1.42 7.04
CA ARG A 92 2.47 -1.17 7.77
C ARG A 92 2.33 0.03 8.71
N THR A 93 1.79 1.14 8.22
CA THR A 93 1.52 2.35 9.03
C THR A 93 0.62 2.05 10.23
N ARG A 94 -0.44 1.25 10.04
CA ARG A 94 -1.30 0.79 11.13
C ARG A 94 -0.53 -0.04 12.15
N MET A 95 0.25 -1.02 11.70
CA MET A 95 1.04 -1.89 12.58
C MET A 95 2.06 -1.09 13.40
N SER A 96 2.64 -0.04 12.83
CA SER A 96 3.51 0.88 13.57
C SER A 96 2.74 1.60 14.70
N ALA A 97 1.53 2.10 14.43
CA ALA A 97 0.71 2.72 15.45
C ALA A 97 0.28 1.74 16.57
N ASP A 98 0.02 0.48 16.22
CA ASP A 98 -0.25 -0.59 17.21
C ASP A 98 0.97 -0.83 18.12
N ARG A 99 2.20 -0.82 17.58
CA ARG A 99 3.43 -0.95 18.37
C ARG A 99 3.63 0.24 19.31
N THR A 100 3.37 1.46 18.83
CA THR A 100 3.43 2.66 19.69
C THR A 100 2.44 2.56 20.85
N LEU A 101 1.19 2.14 20.59
CA LEU A 101 0.20 1.92 21.64
C LEU A 101 0.67 0.85 22.63
N MET A 102 1.26 -0.25 22.16
CA MET A 102 1.80 -1.30 23.03
C MET A 102 2.93 -0.79 23.93
N SER A 103 3.79 0.10 23.42
CA SER A 103 4.81 0.75 24.22
C SER A 103 4.21 1.64 25.31
N VAL A 104 3.19 2.44 24.97
CA VAL A 104 2.48 3.30 25.93
C VAL A 104 1.79 2.47 27.01
N ILE A 105 1.14 1.36 26.63
CA ILE A 105 0.53 0.41 27.57
C ILE A 105 1.57 -0.09 28.57
N ARG A 106 2.76 -0.50 28.10
CA ARG A 106 3.81 -1.04 28.96
C ARG A 106 4.28 0.00 29.99
N THR A 107 4.58 1.21 29.53
CA THR A 107 5.03 2.29 30.43
C THR A 107 3.96 2.65 31.44
N SER A 108 2.70 2.75 31.00
CA SER A 108 1.56 3.05 31.86
C SER A 108 1.35 1.97 32.92
N LEU A 109 1.42 0.69 32.51
CA LEU A 109 1.30 -0.45 33.42
C LEU A 109 2.41 -0.45 34.46
N SER A 110 3.66 -0.20 34.08
CA SER A 110 4.78 -0.10 35.03
C SER A 110 4.56 1.01 36.06
N LEU A 111 4.09 2.20 35.64
CA LEU A 111 3.76 3.29 36.55
C LEU A 111 2.62 2.94 37.51
N ILE A 112 1.56 2.30 36.99
CA ILE A 112 0.40 1.88 37.79
C ILE A 112 0.81 0.81 38.81
N SER A 113 1.50 -0.25 38.38
CA SER A 113 1.95 -1.33 39.26
C SER A 113 2.93 -0.82 40.32
N PHE A 114 3.90 0.03 39.93
CA PHE A 114 4.87 0.58 40.87
C PHE A 114 4.21 1.53 41.88
N GLY A 115 3.34 2.42 41.42
CA GLY A 115 2.56 3.31 42.28
C GLY A 115 1.68 2.54 43.28
N PHE A 116 1.09 1.42 42.83
CA PHE A 116 0.30 0.52 43.68
C PHE A 116 1.12 -0.21 44.75
N THR A 117 2.27 -0.75 44.38
CA THR A 117 3.18 -1.42 45.34
C THR A 117 3.66 -0.43 46.40
N ILE A 118 4.12 0.75 45.99
CA ILE A 118 4.57 1.82 46.91
C ILE A 118 3.45 2.19 47.88
N PHE A 119 2.26 2.45 47.35
CA PHE A 119 1.09 2.80 48.16
C PHE A 119 0.78 1.74 49.23
N GLN A 120 0.81 0.46 48.87
CA GLN A 120 0.56 -0.63 49.81
C GLN A 120 1.64 -0.77 50.89
N VAL A 121 2.91 -0.69 50.51
CA VAL A 121 4.04 -0.79 51.46
C VAL A 121 3.96 0.32 52.50
N PHE A 122 3.73 1.55 52.07
CA PHE A 122 3.59 2.68 52.99
C PHE A 122 2.33 2.62 53.84
N GLN A 123 1.20 2.11 53.31
CA GLN A 123 0.02 1.86 54.13
C GLN A 123 0.32 0.86 55.25
N LYS A 124 0.92 -0.30 54.94
CA LYS A 124 1.24 -1.31 55.95
C LYS A 124 2.22 -0.82 57.02
N MET A 125 3.24 -0.03 56.64
CA MET A 125 4.18 0.55 57.60
C MET A 125 3.51 1.55 58.55
N ARG A 126 2.55 2.33 58.06
CA ARG A 126 1.77 3.25 58.90
C ARG A 126 0.87 2.48 59.86
N ASP A 127 0.23 1.41 59.40
CA ASP A 127 -0.68 0.62 60.23
C ASP A 127 0.09 -0.10 61.37
N GLN A 128 1.41 -0.30 61.24
CA GLN A 128 2.31 -0.80 62.28
C GLN A 128 2.95 0.31 63.15
N ALA A 129 2.50 1.57 63.00
CA ALA A 129 3.01 2.75 63.69
C ALA A 129 4.53 3.02 63.53
N LEU A 130 5.17 2.44 62.50
CA LEU A 130 6.61 2.58 62.26
C LEU A 130 7.00 3.95 61.70
N VAL A 131 6.04 4.73 61.17
CA VAL A 131 6.30 6.04 60.54
C VAL A 131 5.14 7.02 60.81
N THR A 132 5.43 8.17 61.41
CA THR A 132 4.45 9.23 61.76
C THR A 132 4.14 10.21 60.63
N SER A 133 4.94 10.26 59.55
CA SER A 133 4.83 11.25 58.46
C SER A 133 4.38 10.68 57.12
N ALA A 134 3.61 9.58 57.10
CA ALA A 134 3.29 8.82 55.88
C ALA A 134 2.30 9.47 54.87
N ALA A 135 1.78 10.67 55.16
CA ALA A 135 0.79 11.33 54.29
C ALA A 135 1.39 11.76 52.95
N ALA A 136 2.61 12.33 52.94
CA ALA A 136 3.27 12.80 51.72
C ALA A 136 3.65 11.64 50.78
N GLN A 137 4.09 10.51 51.34
CA GLN A 137 4.52 9.32 50.59
C GLN A 137 3.34 8.54 50.01
N ARG A 138 2.17 8.51 50.68
CA ARG A 138 0.95 7.91 50.10
C ARG A 138 0.47 8.67 48.87
N ASN A 139 0.51 10.00 48.92
CA ASN A 139 0.15 10.85 47.79
C ASN A 139 1.03 10.53 46.58
N PHE A 140 2.31 10.23 46.79
CA PHE A 140 3.24 9.84 45.74
C PHE A 140 2.79 8.58 44.97
N GLY A 141 2.37 7.52 45.66
CA GLY A 141 1.85 6.30 45.03
C GLY A 141 0.57 6.56 44.21
N VAL A 142 -0.35 7.36 44.75
CA VAL A 142 -1.58 7.75 44.04
C VAL A 142 -1.27 8.59 42.81
N THR A 143 -0.34 9.56 42.91
CA THR A 143 0.08 10.39 41.77
C THR A 143 0.70 9.56 40.66
N LEU A 144 1.52 8.54 40.98
CA LEU A 144 2.08 7.64 39.96
C LEU A 144 1.01 6.83 39.22
N VAL A 145 0.03 6.29 39.95
CA VAL A 145 -1.09 5.57 39.33
C VAL A 145 -1.91 6.50 38.45
N LEU A 146 -2.23 7.70 38.94
CA LEU A 146 -2.95 8.71 38.17
C LEU A 146 -2.18 9.08 36.89
N LEU A 147 -0.87 9.30 36.99
CA LEU A 147 0.00 9.59 35.85
C LEU A 147 -0.06 8.46 34.81
N GLY A 148 0.04 7.20 35.24
CA GLY A 148 -0.06 6.04 34.35
C GLY A 148 -1.43 5.93 33.67
N ILE A 149 -2.51 6.20 34.39
CA ILE A 149 -3.88 6.22 33.83
C ILE A 149 -4.01 7.35 32.78
N VAL A 150 -3.57 8.57 33.11
CA VAL A 150 -3.61 9.71 32.18
C VAL A 150 -2.80 9.43 30.92
N MET A 151 -1.58 8.89 31.08
CA MET A 151 -0.74 8.49 29.94
C MET A 151 -1.45 7.46 29.06
N LEU A 152 -2.13 6.47 29.66
CA LEU A 152 -2.88 5.45 28.93
C LEU A 152 -4.08 6.05 28.18
N ILE A 153 -4.84 6.96 28.81
CA ILE A 153 -5.96 7.68 28.16
C ILE A 153 -5.45 8.47 26.95
N VAL A 154 -4.37 9.24 27.12
CA VAL A 154 -3.76 10.01 26.03
C VAL A 154 -3.30 9.08 24.90
N GLY A 155 -2.67 7.94 25.23
CA GLY A 155 -2.26 6.93 24.25
C GLY A 155 -3.44 6.36 23.45
N ILE A 156 -4.55 6.04 24.12
CA ILE A 156 -5.78 5.55 23.49
C ILE A 156 -6.37 6.64 22.59
N ALA A 157 -6.48 7.88 23.08
CA ALA A 157 -7.03 9.00 22.32
C ALA A 157 -6.22 9.28 21.05
N TYR A 158 -4.89 9.34 21.16
CA TYR A 158 -4.01 9.52 20.00
C TYR A 158 -4.15 8.36 19.00
N HIS A 159 -4.21 7.11 19.48
CA HIS A 159 -4.39 5.96 18.61
C HIS A 159 -5.74 5.99 17.88
N LEU A 160 -6.82 6.39 18.55
CA LEU A 160 -8.14 6.55 17.94
C LEU A 160 -8.13 7.67 16.89
N GLN A 161 -7.59 8.84 17.21
CA GLN A 161 -7.47 9.96 16.28
C GLN A 161 -6.66 9.56 15.04
N PHE A 162 -5.53 8.89 15.24
CA PHE A 162 -4.69 8.37 14.16
C PHE A 162 -5.46 7.38 13.28
N MET A 163 -6.21 6.46 13.88
CA MET A 163 -6.98 5.46 13.14
C MET A 163 -8.13 6.07 12.35
N ILE A 164 -8.79 7.09 12.90
CA ILE A 164 -9.84 7.86 12.22
C ILE A 164 -9.22 8.64 11.04
N GLY A 165 -8.11 9.35 11.26
CA GLY A 165 -7.39 10.07 10.21
C GLY A 165 -6.94 9.14 9.08
N LEU A 166 -6.35 7.99 9.41
CA LEU A 166 -5.93 6.99 8.43
C LEU A 166 -7.10 6.38 7.65
N ARG A 167 -8.28 6.26 8.28
CA ARG A 167 -9.51 5.83 7.59
C ARG A 167 -10.04 6.91 6.65
N GLY A 168 -9.99 8.18 7.07
CA GLY A 168 -10.37 9.33 6.23
C GLY A 168 -9.50 9.43 4.97
N GLU A 169 -8.18 9.41 5.16
CA GLU A 169 -7.20 9.48 4.08
C GLU A 169 -7.39 8.31 3.08
N ARG A 170 -7.54 7.09 3.59
CA ARG A 170 -7.81 5.92 2.75
C ARG A 170 -9.13 6.04 1.99
N ASN A 171 -10.18 6.57 2.62
CA ASN A 171 -11.46 6.77 1.94
C ASN A 171 -11.33 7.81 0.82
N ALA A 172 -10.62 8.92 1.06
CA ALA A 172 -10.35 9.91 0.02
C ALA A 172 -9.57 9.32 -1.18
N MET A 173 -8.54 8.51 -0.93
CA MET A 173 -7.82 7.80 -2.00
C MET A 173 -8.67 6.75 -2.71
N ARG A 174 -9.59 6.10 -2.00
CA ARG A 174 -10.54 5.16 -2.61
C ARG A 174 -11.49 5.91 -3.54
N ASP A 175 -12.04 7.04 -3.09
CA ASP A 175 -12.99 7.84 -3.86
C ASP A 175 -12.32 8.43 -5.10
N ALA A 176 -11.02 8.75 -5.01
CA ALA A 176 -10.18 9.14 -6.14
C ALA A 176 -9.76 7.96 -7.06
N GLY A 177 -10.16 6.71 -6.75
CA GLY A 177 -9.81 5.53 -7.55
C GLY A 177 -8.33 5.11 -7.47
N LEU A 178 -7.59 5.62 -6.48
CA LEU A 178 -6.14 5.40 -6.34
C LEU A 178 -5.78 4.09 -5.61
N ILE A 179 -6.75 3.40 -5.00
CA ILE A 179 -6.53 2.14 -4.28
C ILE A 179 -7.70 1.15 -4.41
N HIS A 180 -7.40 -0.14 -4.46
CA HIS A 180 -8.39 -1.22 -4.44
C HIS A 180 -8.86 -1.55 -3.01
N ALA A 181 -10.16 -1.35 -2.73
CA ALA A 181 -10.76 -1.40 -1.40
C ALA A 181 -11.09 -2.82 -0.87
N GLN A 182 -10.25 -3.84 -1.12
CA GLN A 182 -10.58 -5.22 -0.73
C GLN A 182 -10.17 -5.62 0.69
N SER A 183 -9.38 -4.82 1.42
CA SER A 183 -8.94 -5.21 2.77
C SER A 183 -9.90 -4.74 3.86
N ARG A 184 -10.55 -5.70 4.54
CA ARG A 184 -11.32 -5.48 5.77
C ARG A 184 -10.40 -4.82 6.80
N PHE A 185 -10.85 -3.74 7.43
CA PHE A 185 -10.12 -3.02 8.49
C PHE A 185 -10.66 -3.47 9.86
N PRO A 186 -10.21 -4.60 10.44
CA PRO A 186 -10.65 -5.00 11.77
C PRO A 186 -10.14 -4.01 12.83
N PRO A 187 -10.87 -3.83 13.94
CA PRO A 187 -10.36 -3.13 15.12
C PRO A 187 -9.12 -3.84 15.66
N SER A 188 -8.14 -3.08 16.17
CA SER A 188 -6.90 -3.63 16.69
C SER A 188 -7.12 -4.29 18.06
N MET A 189 -6.59 -5.50 18.25
CA MET A 189 -6.68 -6.20 19.54
C MET A 189 -5.94 -5.45 20.65
N THR A 190 -4.92 -4.66 20.28
CA THR A 190 -4.17 -3.75 21.16
C THR A 190 -5.04 -2.67 21.78
N LEU A 191 -5.96 -2.08 21.01
CA LEU A 191 -6.92 -1.10 21.52
C LEU A 191 -7.86 -1.72 22.55
N VAL A 192 -8.36 -2.94 22.28
CA VAL A 192 -9.22 -3.66 23.23
C VAL A 192 -8.48 -3.92 24.54
N ALA A 193 -7.23 -4.41 24.46
CA ALA A 193 -6.40 -4.62 25.63
C ALA A 193 -6.13 -3.31 26.41
N ALA A 194 -5.88 -2.20 25.70
CA ALA A 194 -5.69 -0.89 26.32
C ALA A 194 -6.92 -0.42 27.09
N VAL A 195 -8.12 -0.60 26.53
CA VAL A 195 -9.39 -0.24 27.19
C VAL A 195 -9.63 -1.10 28.44
N ILE A 196 -9.38 -2.41 28.36
CA ILE A 196 -9.49 -3.30 29.53
C ILE A 196 -8.52 -2.86 30.63
N LEU A 197 -7.26 -2.58 30.28
CA LEU A 197 -6.26 -2.11 31.24
C LEU A 197 -6.62 -0.74 31.83
N LEU A 198 -7.24 0.14 31.06
CA LEU A 198 -7.74 1.41 31.56
C LEU A 198 -8.82 1.20 32.62
N LEU A 199 -9.79 0.30 32.37
CA LEU A 199 -10.82 -0.03 33.35
C LEU A 199 -10.21 -0.61 34.64
N ILE A 200 -9.21 -1.49 34.51
CA ILE A 200 -8.48 -2.04 35.67
C ILE A 200 -7.73 -0.93 36.42
N GLY A 201 -7.07 -0.01 35.72
CA GLY A 201 -6.38 1.14 36.33
C GLY A 201 -7.34 2.06 37.08
N ILE A 202 -8.52 2.35 36.50
CA ILE A 202 -9.59 3.11 37.15
C ILE A 202 -10.08 2.38 38.41
N ALA A 203 -10.31 1.07 38.35
CA ALA A 203 -10.69 0.29 39.53
C ALA A 203 -9.59 0.34 40.62
N ALA A 204 -8.31 0.29 40.23
CA ALA A 204 -7.18 0.38 41.16
C ALA A 204 -7.13 1.72 41.89
N ILE A 205 -7.31 2.85 41.18
CA ILE A 205 -7.30 4.17 41.82
C ILE A 205 -8.52 4.38 42.72
N LEU A 206 -9.70 3.88 42.33
CA LEU A 206 -10.90 3.91 43.18
C LEU A 206 -10.66 3.14 44.48
N SER A 207 -10.09 1.93 44.40
CA SER A 207 -9.71 1.12 45.57
C SER A 207 -8.75 1.88 46.49
N MET A 208 -7.72 2.54 45.94
CA MET A 208 -6.78 3.35 46.71
C MET A 208 -7.43 4.53 47.44
N VAL A 209 -8.36 5.23 46.78
CA VAL A 209 -9.00 6.44 47.30
C VAL A 209 -10.04 6.08 48.36
N PHE A 210 -10.96 5.18 48.02
CA PHE A 210 -12.10 4.84 48.89
C PHE A 210 -11.73 3.88 50.00
N ARG A 211 -10.55 3.24 49.96
CA ARG A 211 -10.13 2.24 50.97
C ARG A 211 -11.10 1.06 51.09
N VAL A 212 -11.96 0.88 50.07
CA VAL A 212 -12.93 -0.22 49.95
C VAL A 212 -12.60 -0.95 48.66
N GLY A 213 -12.06 -2.15 48.79
CA GLY A 213 -11.75 -3.04 47.66
C GLY A 213 -11.46 -4.45 48.17
N PRO A 214 -11.61 -5.50 47.33
CA PRO A 214 -11.47 -6.90 47.73
C PRO A 214 -10.05 -7.30 48.17
N PHE A 215 -9.11 -6.34 48.19
CA PHE A 215 -7.70 -6.53 48.54
C PHE A 215 -7.26 -5.63 49.72
N GLY A 216 -8.23 -5.09 50.47
CA GLY A 216 -8.01 -4.39 51.74
C GLY A 216 -8.08 -5.34 52.91
#